data_AF-A0AAD9Q9J8-F1
#
_entry.id   AF-A0AAD9Q9J8-F1
#
_cell.length_a   1.000
_cell.length_b   1.000
_cell.length_c   1.000
_cell.angle_alpha   90.00
_cell.angle_beta   90.00
_cell.angle_gamma   90.00
#
_symmetry.space_group_name_H-M   'P 1'
#
loop_
_entity.id
_entity.type
_entity.pdbx_description
1 polymer ?
#
loop_
_entity_poly.entity_id
_entity_poly.type
_entity_poly.pdbx_seq_one_letter_code
_entity_poly.pdbx_strand_id
1 'polypeptide(L)'
;MTEKDLSPLTPSIARGLNDKLYEKRKIAALEIERMVKEFINSNEAGQITSLTAVLAEEFAVSHNNHSRKGGLIGLAATAIALGKDAGLYLKSLIPPVLTCFYDQDSRVRYYACEALYNIAKVARGSVLPFFNNVFDGLSKLAADPDPNVKNGAELLDRLIKDIVTESSSFDLVSFIPLLRDRIYTANPFAKQFLVSWLQVLYAVPDVDLISHLPEFLDGLFNIFKDRNPEIRKMVQCIHYYTFVKQVCETRLTSDDVIQFTAITWLREFIILSGRTMLPFIAGILKSILPCMAYDQDKQNIL
;
A
#
# COMPACT_ATOMS: atom_id res chain seq x y z
N MET A 1 6.59 29.94 -29.27
CA MET A 1 6.70 29.00 -28.14
C MET A 1 7.81 29.54 -27.26
N THR A 2 7.48 30.10 -26.11
CA THR A 2 8.48 30.47 -25.10
C THR A 2 9.30 29.23 -24.78
N GLU A 3 10.63 29.30 -24.93
CA GLU A 3 11.53 28.27 -24.37
C GLU A 3 11.17 28.14 -22.90
N LYS A 4 10.60 26.99 -22.52
CA LYS A 4 10.36 26.71 -21.11
C LYS A 4 11.71 26.64 -20.43
N ASP A 5 11.88 27.38 -19.36
CA ASP A 5 13.10 27.32 -18.55
C ASP A 5 13.18 25.93 -17.92
N LEU A 6 14.14 25.13 -18.39
CA LEU A 6 14.42 23.79 -17.88
C LEU A 6 15.53 23.81 -16.82
N SER A 7 15.98 24.99 -16.39
CA SER A 7 17.00 25.13 -15.36
C SER A 7 16.62 24.35 -14.09
N PRO A 8 17.54 23.58 -13.48
CA PRO A 8 18.97 23.52 -13.75
C PRO A 8 19.41 22.46 -14.78
N LEU A 9 18.50 21.80 -15.48
CA LEU A 9 18.87 20.80 -16.48
C LEU A 9 19.61 21.44 -17.66
N THR A 10 20.76 20.87 -18.00
CA THR A 10 21.44 21.26 -19.24
C THR A 10 20.65 20.77 -20.47
N PRO A 11 20.76 21.45 -21.62
CA PRO A 11 20.12 21.00 -22.86
C PRO A 11 20.54 19.60 -23.33
N SER A 12 21.70 19.11 -22.88
CA SER A 12 22.16 17.74 -23.14
C SER A 12 21.34 16.73 -22.35
N ILE A 13 21.21 16.95 -21.03
CA ILE A 13 20.44 16.07 -20.14
C ILE A 13 18.96 16.07 -20.58
N ALA A 14 18.39 17.25 -20.83
CA ALA A 14 17.01 17.37 -21.28
C ALA A 14 16.73 16.59 -22.58
N ARG A 15 17.66 16.63 -23.56
CA ARG A 15 17.55 15.80 -24.78
C ARG A 15 17.71 14.32 -24.48
N GLY A 16 18.64 13.95 -23.61
CA GLY A 16 18.88 12.55 -23.23
C GLY A 16 17.68 11.91 -22.56
N LEU A 17 17.00 12.63 -21.65
CA LEU A 17 15.76 12.17 -21.00
C LEU A 17 14.60 12.00 -21.98
N ASN A 18 14.56 12.80 -23.05
CA ASN A 18 13.53 12.73 -24.09
C ASN A 18 13.80 11.66 -25.17
N ASP A 19 14.99 11.03 -25.16
CA ASP A 19 15.36 10.09 -26.21
C ASP A 19 14.50 8.83 -26.14
N LYS A 20 14.25 8.21 -27.30
CA LYS A 20 13.50 6.95 -27.42
C LYS A 20 14.25 5.76 -26.82
N LEU A 21 15.58 5.78 -26.86
CA LEU A 21 16.44 4.71 -26.36
C LEU A 21 16.62 4.78 -24.85
N TYR A 22 16.46 3.65 -24.18
CA TYR A 22 16.65 3.55 -22.74
C TYR A 22 18.07 3.92 -22.30
N GLU A 23 19.10 3.42 -22.98
CA GLU A 23 20.50 3.68 -22.62
C GLU A 23 20.84 5.17 -22.58
N LYS A 24 20.28 5.97 -23.50
CA LYS A 24 20.48 7.42 -23.49
C LYS A 24 19.78 8.11 -22.33
N ARG A 25 18.57 7.67 -21.97
CA ARG A 25 17.88 8.15 -20.76
C ARG A 25 18.68 7.79 -19.50
N LYS A 26 19.26 6.60 -19.45
CA LYS A 26 20.11 6.14 -18.35
C LYS A 26 21.39 6.98 -18.20
N ILE A 27 22.05 7.32 -19.31
CA ILE A 27 23.22 8.23 -19.28
C ILE A 27 22.82 9.59 -18.71
N ALA A 28 21.71 10.17 -19.18
CA ALA A 28 21.20 11.45 -18.66
C ALA A 28 20.83 11.37 -17.17
N ALA A 29 20.28 10.24 -16.71
CA ALA A 29 19.99 10.01 -15.30
C ALA A 29 21.27 9.95 -14.44
N LEU A 30 22.35 9.32 -14.92
CA LEU A 30 23.65 9.34 -14.23
C LEU A 30 24.26 10.75 -14.15
N GLU A 31 24.06 11.57 -15.17
CA GLU A 31 24.47 12.99 -15.13
C GLU A 31 23.65 13.78 -14.09
N ILE A 32 22.34 13.50 -13.96
CA ILE A 32 21.50 14.05 -12.89
C ILE A 32 22.01 13.62 -11.51
N GLU A 33 22.39 12.36 -11.32
CA GLU A 33 22.95 11.92 -10.04
C GLU A 33 24.22 12.70 -9.67
N ARG A 34 25.10 12.94 -10.64
CA ARG A 34 26.32 13.73 -10.43
C ARG A 34 25.99 15.18 -10.07
N MET A 35 25.08 15.79 -10.82
CA MET A 35 24.62 17.16 -10.58
C MET A 35 24.02 17.33 -9.18
N VAL A 36 23.17 16.39 -8.74
CA VAL A 36 22.57 16.45 -7.39
C VAL A 36 23.64 16.33 -6.30
N LYS A 37 24.64 15.47 -6.48
CA LYS A 37 25.78 15.37 -5.54
C LYS A 37 26.59 16.66 -5.47
N GLU A 38 26.78 17.35 -6.60
CA GLU A 38 27.43 18.67 -6.64
C GLU A 38 26.61 19.74 -5.90
N PHE A 39 25.28 19.75 -6.06
CA PHE A 39 24.40 20.66 -5.31
C PHE A 39 24.41 20.38 -3.81
N ILE A 40 24.44 19.10 -3.39
CA ILE A 40 24.58 18.73 -1.99
C ILE A 40 25.90 19.26 -1.42
N ASN A 41 27.01 19.03 -2.11
CA ASN A 41 28.35 19.48 -1.68
C ASN A 41 28.46 21.01 -1.62
N SER A 42 27.70 21.72 -2.45
CA SER A 42 27.67 23.18 -2.51
C SER A 42 26.58 23.80 -1.63
N ASN A 43 25.81 22.99 -0.88
CA ASN A 43 24.65 23.41 -0.08
C ASN A 43 23.56 24.16 -0.89
N GLU A 44 23.37 23.80 -2.15
CA GLU A 44 22.41 24.41 -3.06
C GLU A 44 21.05 23.68 -3.06
N ALA A 45 20.42 23.55 -1.89
CA ALA A 45 19.14 22.85 -1.74
C ALA A 45 18.04 23.38 -2.69
N GLY A 46 18.05 24.69 -2.98
CA GLY A 46 17.11 25.31 -3.93
C GLY A 46 17.24 24.77 -5.36
N GLN A 47 18.45 24.41 -5.79
CA GLN A 47 18.67 23.82 -7.11
C GLN A 47 18.10 22.40 -7.20
N ILE A 48 18.17 21.63 -6.11
CA ILE A 48 17.57 20.29 -6.02
C ILE A 48 16.04 20.39 -6.08
N THR A 49 15.46 21.37 -5.39
CA THR A 49 14.01 21.65 -5.47
C THR A 49 13.59 22.04 -6.89
N SER A 50 14.33 22.95 -7.54
CA SER A 50 14.06 23.37 -8.92
C SER A 50 14.16 22.20 -9.90
N LEU A 51 15.23 21.39 -9.79
CA LEU A 51 15.42 20.19 -10.58
C LEU A 51 14.26 19.21 -10.43
N THR A 52 13.85 18.94 -9.20
CA THR A 52 12.75 18.02 -8.92
C THR A 52 11.43 18.53 -9.52
N ALA A 53 11.17 19.84 -9.42
CA ALA A 53 10.01 20.48 -10.02
C ALA A 53 10.00 20.33 -11.54
N VAL A 54 11.12 20.63 -12.22
CA VAL A 54 11.23 20.46 -13.68
C VAL A 54 11.00 19.00 -14.09
N LEU A 55 11.60 18.04 -13.40
CA LEU A 55 11.41 16.61 -13.70
C LEU A 55 9.95 16.17 -13.50
N ALA A 56 9.27 16.71 -12.49
CA ALA A 56 7.87 16.41 -12.21
C ALA A 56 6.91 17.06 -13.22
N GLU A 57 7.05 18.37 -13.44
CA GLU A 57 6.07 19.20 -14.14
C GLU A 57 6.29 19.24 -15.66
N GLU A 58 7.53 19.09 -16.13
CA GLU A 58 7.85 19.15 -17.56
C GLU A 58 8.06 17.78 -18.19
N PHE A 59 8.51 16.80 -17.41
CA PHE A 59 8.79 15.45 -17.92
C PHE A 59 7.75 14.42 -17.50
N ALA A 60 7.52 14.21 -16.20
CA ALA A 60 6.67 13.12 -15.71
C ALA A 60 5.20 13.23 -16.15
N VAL A 61 4.69 14.45 -16.36
CA VAL A 61 3.32 14.71 -16.84
C VAL A 61 3.23 15.10 -18.32
N SER A 62 4.33 15.00 -19.06
CA SER A 62 4.37 15.36 -20.49
C SER A 62 3.45 14.50 -21.34
N HIS A 63 2.91 15.05 -22.44
CA HIS A 63 2.15 14.28 -23.42
C HIS A 63 2.99 13.21 -24.13
N ASN A 64 4.31 13.41 -24.22
CA ASN A 64 5.23 12.45 -24.84
C ASN A 64 5.63 11.34 -23.85
N ASN A 65 5.37 10.08 -24.21
CA ASN A 65 5.67 8.94 -23.35
C ASN A 65 7.18 8.76 -23.08
N HIS A 66 8.06 9.20 -23.98
CA HIS A 66 9.50 9.14 -23.77
C HIS A 66 9.94 10.14 -22.69
N SER A 67 9.37 11.35 -22.72
CA SER A 67 9.57 12.36 -21.69
C SER A 67 9.11 11.86 -20.32
N ARG A 68 7.94 11.20 -20.25
CA ARG A 68 7.45 10.62 -18.98
C ARG A 68 8.40 9.55 -18.42
N LYS A 69 8.90 8.65 -19.27
CA LYS A 69 9.94 7.66 -18.89
C LYS A 69 11.23 8.35 -18.43
N GLY A 70 11.61 9.45 -19.09
CA GLY A 70 12.73 10.32 -18.71
C GLY A 70 12.54 11.00 -17.35
N GLY A 71 11.36 11.55 -17.08
CA GLY A 71 11.03 12.15 -15.79
C GLY A 71 11.12 11.14 -14.67
N LEU A 72 10.54 9.95 -14.85
CA LEU A 72 10.57 8.86 -13.86
C LEU A 72 12.00 8.42 -13.51
N ILE A 73 12.86 8.19 -14.52
CA ILE A 73 14.25 7.80 -14.27
C ILE A 73 15.07 8.95 -13.64
N GLY A 74 14.78 10.21 -14.01
CA GLY A 74 15.43 11.39 -13.43
C GLY A 74 15.06 11.62 -11.97
N LEU A 75 13.78 11.45 -11.60
CA LEU A 75 13.31 11.53 -10.21
C LEU A 75 13.95 10.43 -9.35
N ALA A 76 14.03 9.20 -9.88
CA ALA A 76 14.70 8.10 -9.21
C ALA A 76 16.21 8.38 -9.01
N ALA A 77 16.90 8.86 -10.05
CA ALA A 77 18.31 9.29 -9.95
C ALA A 77 18.51 10.38 -8.90
N THR A 78 17.61 11.37 -8.86
CA THR A 78 17.64 12.44 -7.85
C THR A 78 17.56 11.86 -6.43
N ALA A 79 16.64 10.94 -6.19
CA ALA A 79 16.52 10.25 -4.89
C ALA A 79 17.76 9.40 -4.56
N ILE A 80 18.29 8.65 -5.53
CA ILE A 80 19.50 7.83 -5.35
C ILE A 80 20.69 8.70 -4.94
N ALA A 81 20.86 9.86 -5.57
CA ALA A 81 21.92 10.80 -5.24
C ALA A 81 21.76 11.44 -3.86
N LEU A 82 20.52 11.74 -3.45
CA LEU A 82 20.18 12.24 -2.12
C LEU A 82 20.40 11.20 -1.00
N GLY A 83 20.27 9.91 -1.31
CA GLY A 83 20.46 8.83 -0.34
C GLY A 83 19.50 8.96 0.86
N LYS A 84 20.04 9.08 2.07
CA LYS A 84 19.23 9.21 3.30
C LYS A 84 18.46 10.53 3.37
N ASP A 85 18.97 11.58 2.73
CA ASP A 85 18.33 12.90 2.71
C ASP A 85 17.17 12.97 1.72
N ALA A 86 16.92 11.90 0.95
CA ALA A 86 15.77 11.80 0.05
C ALA A 86 14.44 12.03 0.78
N GLY A 87 14.37 11.71 2.07
CA GLY A 87 13.23 11.97 2.96
C GLY A 87 12.73 13.42 2.91
N LEU A 88 13.63 14.39 2.74
CA LEU A 88 13.30 15.82 2.70
C LEU A 88 12.55 16.24 1.43
N TYR A 89 12.69 15.45 0.35
CA TYR A 89 12.19 15.79 -0.99
C TYR A 89 11.03 14.89 -1.44
N LEU A 90 10.59 13.93 -0.61
CA LEU A 90 9.58 12.93 -1.00
C LEU A 90 8.24 13.54 -1.44
N LYS A 91 7.85 14.69 -0.86
CA LYS A 91 6.63 15.41 -1.27
C LYS A 91 6.66 15.84 -2.74
N SER A 92 7.84 16.09 -3.30
CA SER A 92 8.00 16.47 -4.70
C SER A 92 8.36 15.25 -5.58
N LEU A 93 8.97 14.22 -5.01
CA LEU A 93 9.41 13.02 -5.74
C LEU A 93 8.28 12.01 -5.97
N ILE A 94 7.46 11.70 -4.95
CA ILE A 94 6.51 10.58 -4.99
C ILE A 94 5.23 10.88 -5.80
N PRO A 95 4.51 12.00 -5.59
CA PRO A 95 3.26 12.27 -6.31
C PRO A 95 3.33 12.18 -7.85
N PRO A 96 4.35 12.74 -8.54
CA PRO A 96 4.44 12.59 -10.00
C PRO A 96 4.65 11.12 -10.43
N VAL A 97 5.40 10.33 -9.65
CA VAL A 97 5.58 8.90 -9.92
C VAL A 97 4.27 8.13 -9.76
N LEU A 98 3.51 8.41 -8.70
CA LEU A 98 2.21 7.77 -8.48
C LEU A 98 1.19 8.10 -9.56
N THR A 99 1.24 9.31 -10.13
CA THR A 99 0.39 9.67 -11.28
C THR A 99 0.64 8.74 -12.47
N CYS A 100 1.91 8.39 -12.71
CA CYS A 100 2.32 7.49 -13.78
C CYS A 100 1.92 6.01 -13.56
N PHE A 101 1.42 5.61 -12.38
CA PHE A 101 0.85 4.27 -12.17
C PHE A 101 -0.42 4.05 -12.99
N TYR A 102 -1.06 5.14 -13.43
CA TYR A 102 -2.31 5.13 -14.18
C TYR A 102 -2.10 5.48 -15.65
N ASP A 103 -0.86 5.48 -16.13
CA ASP A 103 -0.55 5.82 -17.51
C ASP A 103 -1.15 4.82 -18.48
N GLN A 104 -1.54 5.28 -19.67
CA GLN A 104 -2.08 4.42 -20.72
C GLN A 104 -1.00 3.49 -21.31
N ASP A 105 0.27 3.94 -21.37
CA ASP A 105 1.41 3.13 -21.82
C ASP A 105 1.92 2.24 -20.67
N SER A 106 1.84 0.92 -20.84
CA SER A 106 2.31 -0.04 -19.83
C SER A 106 3.79 0.12 -19.51
N ARG A 107 4.61 0.60 -20.46
CA ARG A 107 6.02 0.86 -20.21
C ARG A 107 6.21 2.06 -19.27
N VAL A 108 5.34 3.07 -19.31
CA VAL A 108 5.41 4.18 -18.36
C VAL A 108 5.02 3.68 -16.96
N ARG A 109 3.97 2.86 -16.85
CA ARG A 109 3.57 2.24 -15.57
C ARG A 109 4.69 1.39 -14.97
N TYR A 110 5.36 0.57 -15.77
CA TYR A 110 6.52 -0.20 -15.35
C TYR A 110 7.67 0.69 -14.83
N TYR A 111 8.02 1.74 -15.56
CA TYR A 111 9.05 2.70 -15.12
C TYR A 111 8.67 3.41 -13.84
N ALA A 112 7.37 3.61 -13.60
CA ALA A 112 6.89 4.23 -12.37
C ALA A 112 7.10 3.28 -11.17
N CYS A 113 6.81 1.97 -11.34
CA CYS A 113 7.15 0.96 -10.33
C CYS A 113 8.64 0.97 -10.01
N GLU A 114 9.49 0.96 -11.04
CA GLU A 114 10.95 0.96 -10.89
C GLU A 114 11.46 2.25 -10.21
N ALA A 115 10.93 3.40 -10.59
CA ALA A 115 11.28 4.67 -9.99
C ALA A 115 10.91 4.72 -8.51
N LEU A 116 9.67 4.34 -8.16
CA LEU A 116 9.23 4.34 -6.76
C LEU A 116 9.97 3.29 -5.93
N TYR A 117 10.32 2.13 -6.51
CA TYR A 117 11.18 1.14 -5.85
C TYR A 117 12.52 1.75 -5.46
N ASN A 118 13.19 2.45 -6.39
CA ASN A 118 14.48 3.07 -6.10
C ASN A 118 14.36 4.20 -5.06
N ILE A 119 13.31 5.03 -5.14
CA ILE A 119 13.03 6.08 -4.15
C ILE A 119 12.79 5.47 -2.75
N ALA A 120 11.93 4.45 -2.66
CA ALA A 120 11.63 3.77 -1.40
C ALA A 120 12.84 3.03 -0.82
N LYS A 121 13.66 2.43 -1.68
CA LYS A 121 14.88 1.72 -1.29
C LYS A 121 15.87 2.63 -0.57
N VAL A 122 16.00 3.88 -1.00
CA VAL A 122 16.92 4.84 -0.36
C VAL A 122 16.28 5.57 0.83
N ALA A 123 15.00 5.93 0.72
CA ALA A 123 14.31 6.71 1.75
C ALA A 123 13.81 5.87 2.94
N ARG A 124 13.64 4.55 2.76
CA ARG A 124 13.20 3.57 3.77
C ARG A 124 11.95 4.06 4.52
N GLY A 125 11.94 4.04 5.86
CA GLY A 125 10.79 4.44 6.69
C GLY A 125 10.24 5.83 6.39
N SER A 126 11.03 6.73 5.77
CA SER A 126 10.57 8.07 5.39
C SER A 126 9.44 8.05 4.35
N VAL A 127 9.21 6.94 3.63
CA VAL A 127 8.10 6.81 2.67
C VAL A 127 6.75 6.51 3.32
N LEU A 128 6.73 6.11 4.59
CA LEU A 128 5.50 5.69 5.28
C LEU A 128 4.40 6.76 5.36
N PRO A 129 4.68 8.08 5.46
CA PRO A 129 3.65 9.11 5.33
C PRO A 129 2.89 9.09 3.99
N PHE A 130 3.44 8.46 2.95
CA PHE A 130 2.80 8.29 1.63
C PHE A 130 2.18 6.91 1.45
N PHE A 131 2.26 6.03 2.46
CA PHE A 131 1.90 4.62 2.36
C PHE A 131 0.51 4.42 1.76
N ASN A 132 -0.50 5.14 2.24
CA ASN A 132 -1.88 4.99 1.74
C ASN A 132 -1.99 5.24 0.23
N ASN A 133 -1.28 6.23 -0.30
CA ASN A 133 -1.28 6.52 -1.74
C ASN A 133 -0.49 5.46 -2.52
N VAL A 134 0.63 4.99 -1.98
CA VAL A 134 1.44 3.93 -2.57
C VAL A 134 0.67 2.61 -2.62
N PHE A 135 0.01 2.25 -1.52
CA PHE A 135 -0.85 1.08 -1.39
C PHE A 135 -2.02 1.13 -2.38
N ASP A 136 -2.71 2.26 -2.49
CA ASP A 136 -3.81 2.41 -3.44
C ASP A 136 -3.35 2.20 -4.88
N GLY A 137 -2.19 2.77 -5.23
CA GLY A 137 -1.55 2.57 -6.53
C GLY A 137 -1.19 1.10 -6.79
N LEU A 138 -0.48 0.47 -5.86
CA LEU A 138 -0.08 -0.93 -5.95
C LEU A 138 -1.27 -1.89 -6.05
N SER A 139 -2.35 -1.62 -5.32
CA SER A 139 -3.56 -2.46 -5.33
C SER A 139 -4.17 -2.58 -6.73
N LYS A 140 -4.05 -1.52 -7.54
CA LYS A 140 -4.53 -1.48 -8.92
C LYS A 140 -3.53 -2.12 -9.87
N LEU A 141 -2.24 -1.87 -9.68
CA LEU A 141 -1.17 -2.51 -10.47
C LEU A 141 -1.08 -4.02 -10.25
N ALA A 142 -1.49 -4.54 -9.10
CA ALA A 142 -1.60 -5.98 -8.86
C ALA A 142 -2.54 -6.67 -9.87
N ALA A 143 -3.52 -5.93 -10.39
CA ALA A 143 -4.46 -6.38 -11.41
C ALA A 143 -4.13 -5.85 -12.82
N ASP A 144 -2.91 -5.34 -13.05
CA ASP A 144 -2.53 -4.77 -14.35
C ASP A 144 -2.60 -5.83 -15.47
N PRO A 145 -3.10 -5.47 -16.67
CA PRO A 145 -3.12 -6.39 -17.81
C PRO A 145 -1.72 -6.76 -18.31
N ASP A 146 -0.71 -5.92 -18.12
CA ASP A 146 0.67 -6.17 -18.56
C ASP A 146 1.44 -6.97 -17.49
N PRO A 147 1.94 -8.18 -17.81
CA PRO A 147 2.70 -8.99 -16.87
C PRO A 147 3.98 -8.33 -16.35
N ASN A 148 4.66 -7.51 -17.15
CA ASN A 148 5.88 -6.84 -16.72
C ASN A 148 5.56 -5.78 -15.65
N VAL A 149 4.45 -5.06 -15.83
CA VAL A 149 3.97 -4.09 -14.83
C VAL A 149 3.64 -4.79 -13.52
N LYS A 150 2.95 -5.93 -13.57
CA LYS A 150 2.69 -6.75 -12.36
C LYS A 150 3.98 -7.18 -11.67
N ASN A 151 4.96 -7.69 -12.42
CA ASN A 151 6.26 -8.08 -11.85
C ASN A 151 6.98 -6.89 -11.19
N GLY A 152 6.96 -5.72 -11.82
CA GLY A 152 7.53 -4.49 -11.24
C GLY A 152 6.79 -4.05 -9.97
N ALA A 153 5.47 -4.13 -9.97
CA ALA A 153 4.63 -3.81 -8.81
C ALA A 153 4.86 -4.80 -7.65
N GLU A 154 5.07 -6.09 -7.93
CA GLU A 154 5.36 -7.10 -6.90
C GLU A 154 6.70 -6.86 -6.20
N LEU A 155 7.74 -6.44 -6.94
CA LEU A 155 9.03 -6.07 -6.36
C LEU A 155 8.90 -4.85 -5.43
N LEU A 156 8.14 -3.85 -5.84
CA LEU A 156 7.84 -2.67 -5.03
C LEU A 156 7.00 -3.04 -3.81
N ASP A 157 5.93 -3.80 -3.99
CA ASP A 157 5.05 -4.28 -2.92
C ASP A 157 5.83 -5.00 -1.81
N ARG A 158 6.72 -5.92 -2.18
CA ARG A 158 7.60 -6.61 -1.24
C ARG A 158 8.51 -5.64 -0.48
N LEU A 159 9.11 -4.67 -1.16
CA LEU A 159 9.95 -3.66 -0.50
C LEU A 159 9.15 -2.80 0.49
N ILE A 160 7.92 -2.38 0.14
CA ILE A 160 7.08 -1.61 1.06
C ILE A 160 6.67 -2.46 2.26
N LYS A 161 6.37 -3.76 2.07
CA LYS A 161 6.13 -4.70 3.18
C LYS A 161 7.34 -4.78 4.10
N ASP A 162 8.54 -4.96 3.55
CA ASP A 162 9.78 -4.99 4.33
C ASP A 162 9.93 -3.68 5.14
N ILE A 163 9.75 -2.51 4.51
CA ILE A 163 9.83 -1.21 5.20
C ILE A 163 8.80 -1.07 6.32
N VAL A 164 7.55 -1.52 6.11
CA VAL A 164 6.50 -1.51 7.13
C VAL A 164 6.86 -2.43 8.29
N THR A 165 7.37 -3.64 8.01
CA THR A 165 7.76 -4.60 9.05
C THR A 165 9.01 -4.18 9.84
N GLU A 166 9.91 -3.40 9.23
CA GLU A 166 11.14 -2.90 9.84
C GLU A 166 10.93 -1.57 10.60
N SER A 167 9.73 -0.98 10.56
CA SER A 167 9.47 0.36 11.07
C SER A 167 8.34 0.40 12.10
N SER A 168 8.59 1.05 13.23
CA SER A 168 7.57 1.32 14.26
C SER A 168 6.69 2.54 13.97
N SER A 169 6.92 3.25 12.85
CA SER A 169 6.17 4.47 12.51
C SER A 169 5.03 4.22 11.52
N PHE A 170 4.63 2.97 11.31
CA PHE A 170 3.50 2.65 10.45
C PHE A 170 2.19 3.10 11.11
N ASP A 171 1.48 4.03 10.47
CA ASP A 171 0.21 4.56 10.96
C ASP A 171 -0.94 3.65 10.52
N LEU A 172 -1.16 2.58 11.28
CA LEU A 172 -2.27 1.64 11.07
C LEU A 172 -3.62 2.37 11.07
N VAL A 173 -3.84 3.30 12.00
CA VAL A 173 -5.13 4.00 12.16
C VAL A 173 -5.48 4.75 10.88
N SER A 174 -4.51 5.42 10.25
CA SER A 174 -4.71 6.10 8.96
C SER A 174 -5.03 5.15 7.81
N PHE A 175 -4.58 3.88 7.89
CA PHE A 175 -4.73 2.90 6.83
C PHE A 175 -6.09 2.19 6.87
N ILE A 176 -6.68 2.00 8.05
CA ILE A 176 -7.94 1.24 8.19
C ILE A 176 -9.09 1.75 7.31
N PRO A 177 -9.34 3.06 7.16
CA PRO A 177 -10.39 3.55 6.26
C PRO A 177 -10.16 3.08 4.80
N LEU A 178 -8.92 3.13 4.32
CA LEU A 178 -8.58 2.67 2.98
C LEU A 178 -8.78 1.16 2.84
N LEU A 179 -8.38 0.38 3.85
CA LEU A 179 -8.60 -1.06 3.88
C LEU A 179 -10.11 -1.40 3.82
N ARG A 180 -10.92 -0.74 4.65
CA ARG A 180 -12.38 -0.90 4.69
C ARG A 180 -13.01 -0.67 3.32
N ASP A 181 -12.58 0.36 2.59
CA ASP A 181 -13.13 0.66 1.27
C ASP A 181 -12.70 -0.38 0.21
N ARG A 182 -11.50 -0.93 0.34
CA ARG A 182 -10.89 -1.80 -0.69
C ARG A 182 -11.21 -3.28 -0.51
N ILE A 183 -11.55 -3.73 0.71
CA ILE A 183 -11.77 -5.16 1.05
C ILE A 183 -12.90 -5.83 0.23
N TYR A 184 -13.80 -5.05 -0.36
CA TYR A 184 -14.92 -5.52 -1.18
C TYR A 184 -14.61 -5.72 -2.66
N THR A 185 -13.35 -5.57 -3.07
CA THR A 185 -12.97 -5.72 -4.48
C THR A 185 -13.42 -7.06 -5.07
N ALA A 186 -13.99 -7.05 -6.27
CA ALA A 186 -14.35 -8.27 -6.99
C ALA A 186 -13.16 -8.91 -7.73
N ASN A 187 -12.07 -8.17 -7.95
CA ASN A 187 -10.94 -8.63 -8.73
C ASN A 187 -10.09 -9.63 -7.90
N PRO A 188 -9.84 -10.85 -8.42
CA PRO A 188 -9.13 -11.88 -7.67
C PRO A 188 -7.68 -11.51 -7.35
N PHE A 189 -6.97 -10.80 -8.23
CA PHE A 189 -5.60 -10.35 -7.96
C PHE A 189 -5.58 -9.27 -6.88
N ALA A 190 -6.53 -8.33 -6.91
CA ALA A 190 -6.67 -7.33 -5.86
C ALA A 190 -7.01 -7.98 -4.50
N LYS A 191 -7.86 -9.03 -4.48
CA LYS A 191 -8.11 -9.80 -3.24
C LYS A 191 -6.84 -10.45 -2.70
N GLN A 192 -6.06 -11.12 -3.56
CA GLN A 192 -4.79 -11.74 -3.15
C GLN A 192 -3.81 -10.71 -2.59
N PHE A 193 -3.71 -9.54 -3.23
CA PHE A 193 -2.91 -8.42 -2.76
C PHE A 193 -3.35 -7.98 -1.34
N LEU A 194 -4.64 -7.74 -1.13
CA LEU A 194 -5.18 -7.32 0.18
C LEU A 194 -4.94 -8.38 1.26
N VAL A 195 -5.21 -9.64 0.97
CA VAL A 195 -4.99 -10.75 1.91
C VAL A 195 -3.51 -10.87 2.27
N SER A 196 -2.60 -10.70 1.29
CA SER A 196 -1.16 -10.70 1.55
C SER A 196 -0.73 -9.56 2.48
N TRP A 197 -1.30 -8.36 2.33
CA TRP A 197 -1.04 -7.24 3.25
C TRP A 197 -1.55 -7.52 4.65
N LEU A 198 -2.76 -8.07 4.79
CA LEU A 198 -3.30 -8.43 6.10
C LEU A 198 -2.47 -9.49 6.81
N GLN A 199 -1.94 -10.47 6.08
CA GLN A 199 -0.99 -11.46 6.63
C GLN A 199 0.26 -10.79 7.19
N VAL A 200 0.84 -9.84 6.44
CA VAL A 200 2.03 -9.11 6.89
C VAL A 200 1.72 -8.28 8.13
N LEU A 201 0.66 -7.46 8.09
CA LEU A 201 0.29 -6.59 9.21
C LEU A 201 -0.04 -7.38 10.47
N TYR A 202 -0.75 -8.51 10.34
CA TYR A 202 -1.05 -9.41 11.45
C TYR A 202 0.21 -10.06 12.05
N ALA A 203 1.28 -10.24 11.27
CA ALA A 203 2.53 -10.81 11.74
C ALA A 203 3.45 -9.79 12.44
N VAL A 204 3.15 -8.48 12.37
CA VAL A 204 3.93 -7.43 13.05
C VAL A 204 3.45 -7.29 14.50
N PRO A 205 4.30 -7.55 15.52
CA PRO A 205 3.86 -7.55 16.93
C PRO A 205 3.31 -6.22 17.43
N ASP A 206 3.83 -5.10 16.92
CA ASP A 206 3.46 -3.74 17.37
C ASP A 206 2.22 -3.17 16.62
N VAL A 207 1.68 -3.93 15.66
CA VAL A 207 0.52 -3.52 14.85
C VAL A 207 -0.74 -4.19 15.40
N ASP A 208 -1.58 -3.42 16.08
CA ASP A 208 -2.85 -3.91 16.63
C ASP A 208 -3.96 -3.95 15.56
N LEU A 209 -3.82 -4.86 14.60
CA LEU A 209 -4.85 -5.08 13.57
C LEU A 209 -6.16 -5.61 14.18
N ILE A 210 -6.10 -6.27 15.34
CA ILE A 210 -7.24 -6.94 15.97
C ILE A 210 -8.25 -5.92 16.49
N SER A 211 -7.79 -4.83 17.13
CA SER A 211 -8.69 -3.78 17.61
C SER A 211 -9.49 -3.08 16.50
N HIS A 212 -8.98 -3.11 15.26
CA HIS A 212 -9.65 -2.55 14.08
C HIS A 212 -10.45 -3.56 13.26
N LEU A 213 -10.41 -4.84 13.63
CA LEU A 213 -11.11 -5.92 12.93
C LEU A 213 -12.59 -5.62 12.62
N PRO A 214 -13.39 -5.04 13.54
CA PRO A 214 -14.78 -4.70 13.25
C PRO A 214 -15.00 -3.88 11.98
N GLU A 215 -13.99 -3.12 11.56
CA GLU A 215 -14.08 -2.19 10.45
C GLU A 215 -14.02 -2.86 9.07
N PHE A 216 -13.54 -4.11 8.97
CA PHE A 216 -13.32 -4.80 7.69
C PHE A 216 -13.65 -6.31 7.71
N LEU A 217 -14.17 -6.84 8.83
CA LEU A 217 -14.43 -8.27 9.02
C LEU A 217 -15.50 -8.83 8.08
N ASP A 218 -16.55 -8.06 7.80
CA ASP A 218 -17.57 -8.42 6.81
C ASP A 218 -16.98 -8.54 5.40
N GLY A 219 -16.07 -7.64 5.04
CA GLY A 219 -15.20 -7.75 3.87
C GLY A 219 -14.40 -9.05 3.82
N LEU A 220 -13.77 -9.44 4.95
CA LEU A 220 -13.05 -10.71 5.04
C LEU A 220 -13.96 -11.91 4.82
N PHE A 221 -15.19 -11.92 5.36
CA PHE A 221 -16.13 -13.00 5.12
C PHE A 221 -16.48 -13.16 3.65
N ASN A 222 -16.54 -12.07 2.89
CA ASN A 222 -16.71 -12.14 1.44
C ASN A 222 -15.52 -12.79 0.73
N ILE A 223 -14.29 -12.60 1.23
CA ILE A 223 -13.08 -13.26 0.73
C ILE A 223 -13.04 -14.74 1.14
N PHE A 224 -13.49 -15.10 2.35
CA PHE A 224 -13.63 -16.50 2.77
C PHE A 224 -14.59 -17.30 1.88
N LYS A 225 -15.64 -16.63 1.38
CA LYS A 225 -16.63 -17.21 0.45
C LYS A 225 -16.18 -17.16 -1.02
N ASP A 226 -14.94 -16.75 -1.31
CA ASP A 226 -14.47 -16.61 -2.70
C ASP A 226 -14.53 -17.95 -3.45
N ARG A 227 -14.85 -17.92 -4.74
CA ARG A 227 -14.94 -19.13 -5.58
C ARG A 227 -13.57 -19.76 -5.83
N ASN A 228 -12.50 -18.97 -5.81
CA ASN A 228 -11.13 -19.44 -6.02
C ASN A 228 -10.57 -20.10 -4.73
N PRO A 229 -10.24 -21.41 -4.77
CA PRO A 229 -9.71 -22.11 -3.60
C PRO A 229 -8.38 -21.56 -3.10
N GLU A 230 -7.53 -21.00 -3.97
CA GLU A 230 -6.25 -20.44 -3.55
C GLU A 230 -6.43 -19.15 -2.74
N ILE A 231 -7.39 -18.30 -3.12
CA ILE A 231 -7.75 -17.11 -2.33
C ILE A 231 -8.29 -17.52 -0.96
N ARG A 232 -9.15 -18.54 -0.92
CA ARG A 232 -9.67 -19.09 0.34
C ARG A 232 -8.55 -19.62 1.24
N LYS A 233 -7.56 -20.33 0.69
CA LYS A 233 -6.41 -20.82 1.46
C LYS A 233 -5.55 -19.68 2.00
N MET A 234 -5.31 -18.63 1.21
CA MET A 234 -4.52 -17.48 1.67
C MET A 234 -5.16 -16.82 2.90
N VAL A 235 -6.47 -16.59 2.89
CA VAL A 235 -7.15 -15.96 4.04
C VAL A 235 -7.20 -16.88 5.27
N GLN A 236 -7.22 -18.21 5.07
CA GLN A 236 -7.12 -19.18 6.18
C GLN A 236 -5.76 -19.15 6.91
N CYS A 237 -4.69 -18.74 6.22
CA CYS A 237 -3.36 -18.59 6.83
C CYS A 237 -3.23 -17.38 7.75
N ILE A 238 -4.09 -16.35 7.61
CA ILE A 238 -4.22 -15.30 8.62
C ILE A 238 -4.85 -16.01 9.82
N HIS A 239 -4.04 -16.43 10.82
CA HIS A 239 -4.41 -17.34 11.91
C HIS A 239 -5.84 -17.15 12.42
N TYR A 240 -6.75 -17.81 11.73
CA TYR A 240 -8.20 -17.72 11.88
C TYR A 240 -8.62 -18.08 13.30
N TYR A 241 -7.82 -18.95 13.93
CA TYR A 241 -7.95 -19.39 15.31
C TYR A 241 -7.69 -18.29 16.34
N THR A 242 -6.77 -17.37 16.10
CA THR A 242 -6.55 -16.23 16.99
C THR A 242 -7.68 -15.22 16.87
N PHE A 243 -8.20 -15.02 15.66
CA PHE A 243 -9.37 -14.19 15.38
C PHE A 243 -10.63 -14.70 16.12
N VAL A 244 -10.93 -16.00 16.00
CA VAL A 244 -12.04 -16.65 16.72
C VAL A 244 -11.80 -16.62 18.24
N LYS A 245 -10.58 -16.93 18.69
CA LYS A 245 -10.24 -16.90 20.12
C LYS A 245 -10.44 -15.52 20.71
N GLN A 246 -9.98 -14.47 20.03
CA GLN A 246 -10.13 -13.10 20.51
C GLN A 246 -11.60 -12.69 20.55
N VAL A 247 -12.40 -12.95 19.51
CA VAL A 247 -13.86 -12.70 19.53
C VAL A 247 -14.57 -13.43 20.67
N CYS A 248 -14.09 -14.63 21.05
CA CYS A 248 -14.61 -15.33 22.22
C CYS A 248 -14.12 -14.72 23.55
N GLU A 249 -12.91 -14.16 23.60
CA GLU A 249 -12.31 -13.57 24.80
C GLU A 249 -12.73 -12.12 25.04
N THR A 250 -13.15 -11.39 23.99
CA THR A 250 -13.81 -10.10 24.15
C THR A 250 -15.11 -10.36 24.91
N ARG A 251 -15.13 -10.01 26.20
CA ARG A 251 -16.37 -9.96 26.97
C ARG A 251 -17.36 -9.14 26.17
N LEU A 252 -18.38 -9.81 25.66
CA LEU A 252 -19.53 -9.17 25.03
C LEU A 252 -20.05 -8.14 26.04
N THR A 253 -19.81 -6.87 25.74
CA THR A 253 -20.21 -5.74 26.57
C THR A 253 -21.74 -5.74 26.71
N SER A 254 -22.30 -5.03 27.68
CA SER A 254 -23.76 -4.89 27.85
C SER A 254 -24.45 -4.10 26.71
N ASP A 255 -23.74 -3.80 25.63
CA ASP A 255 -24.26 -3.11 24.46
C ASP A 255 -24.88 -4.12 23.49
N ASP A 256 -26.21 -4.11 23.40
CA ASP A 256 -27.00 -5.03 22.59
C ASP A 256 -26.55 -5.06 21.11
N VAL A 257 -26.03 -3.96 20.55
CA VAL A 257 -25.57 -3.89 19.15
C VAL A 257 -24.23 -4.62 18.99
N ILE A 258 -23.31 -4.43 19.94
CA ILE A 258 -22.00 -5.11 19.94
C ILE A 258 -22.20 -6.62 20.14
N GLN A 259 -23.12 -7.02 21.04
CA GLN A 259 -23.47 -8.42 21.24
C GLN A 259 -24.06 -9.06 19.99
N PHE A 260 -25.05 -8.42 19.38
CA PHE A 260 -25.69 -8.93 18.16
C PHE A 260 -24.70 -9.07 17.00
N THR A 261 -23.79 -8.10 16.85
CA THR A 261 -22.76 -8.10 15.81
C THR A 261 -21.77 -9.25 16.02
N ALA A 262 -21.28 -9.45 17.24
CA ALA A 262 -20.36 -10.52 17.56
C ALA A 262 -21.00 -11.93 17.42
N ILE A 263 -22.26 -12.09 17.82
CA ILE A 263 -23.01 -13.35 17.62
C ILE A 263 -23.21 -13.62 16.12
N THR A 264 -23.52 -12.59 15.33
CA THR A 264 -23.64 -12.71 13.86
C THR A 264 -22.32 -13.18 13.25
N TRP A 265 -21.18 -12.63 13.69
CA TRP A 265 -19.87 -13.08 13.24
C TRP A 265 -19.55 -14.50 13.66
N LEU A 266 -19.81 -14.88 14.91
CA LEU A 266 -19.62 -16.25 15.41
C LEU A 266 -20.43 -17.27 14.61
N ARG A 267 -21.68 -16.92 14.25
CA ARG A 267 -22.51 -17.75 13.38
C ARG A 267 -21.85 -17.93 12.00
N GLU A 268 -21.41 -16.86 11.36
CA GLU A 268 -20.74 -16.94 10.05
C GLU A 268 -19.43 -17.74 10.15
N PHE A 269 -18.67 -17.59 11.22
CA PHE A 269 -17.47 -18.40 11.47
C PHE A 269 -17.77 -19.89 11.56
N ILE A 270 -18.79 -20.28 12.33
CA ILE A 270 -19.22 -21.68 12.44
C ILE A 270 -19.63 -22.25 11.08
N ILE A 271 -20.38 -21.48 10.28
CA ILE A 271 -20.83 -21.89 8.95
C ILE A 271 -19.65 -22.08 7.99
N LEU A 272 -18.68 -21.16 7.99
CA LEU A 272 -17.56 -21.17 7.05
C LEU A 272 -16.52 -22.25 7.36
N SER A 273 -16.24 -22.47 8.64
CA SER A 273 -15.16 -23.37 9.07
C SER A 273 -15.64 -24.78 9.43
N GLY A 274 -16.93 -24.96 9.66
CA GLY A 274 -17.53 -26.28 9.89
C GLY A 274 -16.81 -27.05 11.00
N ARG A 275 -16.28 -28.23 10.69
CA ARG A 275 -15.69 -29.14 11.69
C ARG A 275 -14.41 -28.61 12.35
N THR A 276 -13.69 -27.67 11.74
CA THR A 276 -12.49 -27.10 12.36
C THR A 276 -12.83 -26.20 13.56
N MET A 277 -14.10 -25.82 13.73
CA MET A 277 -14.58 -25.04 14.87
C MET A 277 -14.89 -25.88 16.11
N LEU A 278 -15.01 -27.21 15.98
CA LEU A 278 -15.38 -28.12 17.08
C LEU A 278 -14.54 -27.90 18.35
N PRO A 279 -13.20 -27.73 18.30
CA PRO A 279 -12.39 -27.52 19.49
C PRO A 279 -12.70 -26.21 20.25
N PHE A 280 -13.33 -25.24 19.58
CA PHE A 280 -13.60 -23.90 20.10
C PHE A 280 -15.03 -23.73 20.58
N ILE A 281 -15.93 -24.68 20.28
CA ILE A 281 -17.36 -24.59 20.63
C ILE A 281 -17.57 -24.35 22.13
N ALA A 282 -16.78 -24.97 23.00
CA ALA A 282 -16.89 -24.75 24.44
C ALA A 282 -16.60 -23.28 24.82
N GLY A 283 -15.58 -22.66 24.22
CA GLY A 283 -15.27 -21.24 24.40
C GLY A 283 -16.35 -20.33 23.83
N ILE A 284 -16.80 -20.62 22.61
CA ILE A 284 -17.88 -19.89 21.93
C ILE A 284 -19.17 -19.91 22.76
N LEU A 285 -19.58 -21.08 23.26
CA LEU A 285 -20.77 -21.21 24.11
C LEU A 285 -20.60 -20.45 25.43
N LYS A 286 -19.41 -20.51 26.04
CA LYS A 286 -19.12 -19.74 27.26
C LYS A 286 -19.26 -18.23 27.06
N SER A 287 -18.93 -17.74 25.86
CA SER A 287 -19.05 -16.31 25.52
C SER A 287 -20.46 -15.92 25.11
N ILE A 288 -21.18 -16.76 24.36
CA ILE A 288 -22.53 -16.47 23.85
C ILE A 288 -23.63 -16.67 24.90
N LEU A 289 -23.56 -17.73 25.71
CA LEU A 289 -24.63 -18.09 26.64
C LEU A 289 -25.02 -16.96 27.60
N PRO A 290 -24.08 -16.18 28.17
CA PRO A 290 -24.42 -15.01 29.00
C PRO A 290 -25.20 -13.92 28.25
N CYS A 291 -25.00 -13.76 26.95
CA CYS A 291 -25.74 -12.80 26.11
C CYS A 291 -27.14 -13.28 25.73
N MET A 292 -27.41 -14.58 25.91
CA MET A 292 -28.74 -15.16 25.73
C MET A 292 -29.50 -15.25 27.06
N ALA A 293 -28.87 -14.89 28.19
CA ALA A 293 -29.53 -14.82 29.48
C ALA A 293 -30.54 -13.66 29.43
N TYR A 294 -31.81 -14.03 29.51
CA TYR A 294 -32.94 -13.11 29.48
C TYR A 294 -32.86 -12.16 30.69
N ASP A 295 -32.73 -10.85 30.44
CA ASP A 295 -32.76 -9.84 31.50
C ASP A 295 -34.22 -9.62 31.92
N GLN A 296 -34.69 -10.36 32.94
CA GLN A 296 -36.05 -10.23 33.47
C GLN A 296 -36.35 -8.81 34.02
N ASP A 297 -35.32 -7.99 34.25
CA ASP A 297 -35.46 -6.66 34.86
C ASP A 297 -35.88 -5.55 33.87
N LYS A 298 -35.87 -5.78 32.55
CA LYS A 298 -36.33 -4.79 31.56
C LYS A 298 -37.87 -4.73 31.39
N GLN A 299 -38.65 -5.50 32.18
CA GLN A 299 -40.13 -5.48 32.14
C GLN A 299 -40.81 -4.58 33.19
N ASN A 300 -40.07 -3.89 34.07
CA ASN A 300 -40.65 -3.05 35.12
C ASN A 300 -40.53 -1.54 34.83
N ILE A 301 -40.81 -1.13 33.59
CA ILE A 301 -41.19 0.27 33.30
C ILE A 301 -42.46 0.23 32.46
N LEU A 302 -43.58 0.08 33.17
CA LEU A 302 -44.90 0.58 32.74
C LEU A 302 -45.07 1.99 33.33
#